data_AF-A0ABD3AEJ9-F1
#
_entry.id   AF-A0ABD3AEJ9-F1
#
_cell.length_a   1.000
_cell.length_b   1.000
_cell.length_c   1.000
_cell.angle_alpha   90.00
_cell.angle_beta   90.00
_cell.angle_gamma   90.00
#
_symmetry.space_group_name_H-M   'P 1'
#
loop_
_entity.id
_entity.type
_entity.pdbx_description
1 polymer ?
#
loop_
_entity_poly.entity_id
_entity_poly.type
_entity_poly.pdbx_seq_one_letter_code
_entity_poly.pdbx_strand_id
1 'polypeptide(L)'
;MTFTRFIDLMYFFFWLVLFGSRHYTFSFSFSYRCLIFYNDFSVCIFNELCKMLDPGKPSLTPKKGKTSIVVFVGLQGSGKTTTCTKYAYYHQKKGWKPALVRADTFRAGAFDQLKHNATKAKIPFYGSYTESDPVKIAVEGVERFKKENCDLIIIDTSGRHKQEATLFEKMRDFPKQCIGQAAFDQAQAFKQSAAVGAVIVTKMDGHAKGGGALSVVAATKSPVIFIGTGEHMDEFEVFDVQPFVRRL
;
A
#
# COMPACT_ATOMS: atom_id res chain seq x y z
N MET A 1 27.21 13.46 -27.11
CA MET A 1 27.31 13.92 -25.71
C MET A 1 26.00 14.62 -25.36
N THR A 2 25.07 13.91 -24.72
CA THR A 2 24.71 14.05 -23.28
C THR A 2 23.98 15.38 -23.01
N PHE A 3 22.83 15.48 -22.32
CA PHE A 3 22.07 14.56 -21.47
C PHE A 3 20.79 15.31 -20.99
N THR A 4 19.64 14.62 -20.85
CA THR A 4 18.58 14.75 -19.77
C THR A 4 17.88 16.10 -19.48
N ARG A 5 16.59 16.25 -19.16
CA ARG A 5 15.40 15.41 -18.84
C ARG A 5 14.17 16.37 -18.87
N PHE A 6 13.15 16.17 -19.72
CA PHE A 6 11.77 15.69 -19.37
C PHE A 6 11.26 16.17 -17.99
N ILE A 7 10.29 17.10 -17.92
CA ILE A 7 8.83 16.83 -17.88
C ILE A 7 8.49 15.75 -16.84
N ASP A 8 8.13 16.16 -15.62
CA ASP A 8 7.41 15.34 -14.65
C ASP A 8 6.38 16.21 -13.93
N LEU A 9 5.12 16.06 -14.35
CA LEU A 9 3.92 16.58 -13.71
C LEU A 9 2.92 15.42 -13.65
N MET A 10 2.24 15.27 -12.51
CA MET A 10 1.11 14.37 -12.18
C MET A 10 1.43 12.90 -11.83
N TYR A 11 1.24 12.51 -10.55
CA TYR A 11 0.44 11.38 -9.98
C TYR A 11 0.62 11.36 -8.42
N PHE A 12 -0.37 11.79 -7.62
CA PHE A 12 -0.32 11.97 -6.14
C PHE A 12 -0.73 10.69 -5.34
N PHE A 13 -0.42 10.48 -4.03
CA PHE A 13 -0.99 11.17 -2.83
C PHE A 13 -0.05 11.18 -1.58
N PHE A 14 0.08 12.37 -0.94
CA PHE A 14 1.01 12.81 0.14
C PHE A 14 0.39 13.98 0.94
N TRP A 15 0.49 14.15 2.29
CA TRP A 15 -0.15 15.30 3.03
C TRP A 15 0.75 16.44 3.59
N LEU A 16 0.24 17.71 3.65
CA LEU A 16 0.87 18.93 4.24
C LEU A 16 -0.15 20.07 4.61
N VAL A 17 0.07 20.82 5.72
CA VAL A 17 -0.28 22.26 5.91
C VAL A 17 0.81 22.98 6.77
N LEU A 18 1.15 24.25 6.44
CA LEU A 18 2.21 25.13 6.96
C LEU A 18 1.68 26.25 7.88
N PHE A 19 2.49 26.80 8.82
CA PHE A 19 2.76 28.24 9.03
C PHE A 19 3.87 28.49 10.08
N GLY A 20 4.77 29.45 9.80
CA GLY A 20 5.35 30.35 10.81
C GLY A 20 6.80 30.13 11.26
N SER A 21 7.76 30.71 10.53
CA SER A 21 9.11 30.98 11.02
C SER A 21 9.14 32.26 11.86
N ARG A 22 9.57 32.17 13.12
CA ARG A 22 10.36 33.20 13.83
C ARG A 22 10.96 32.62 15.12
N HIS A 23 12.27 32.78 15.26
CA HIS A 23 13.02 32.55 16.48
C HIS A 23 12.56 33.49 17.60
N TYR A 24 12.42 32.96 18.81
CA TYR A 24 12.65 33.71 20.05
C TYR A 24 13.36 32.79 21.05
N THR A 25 14.54 33.21 21.49
CA THR A 25 15.22 32.71 22.69
C THR A 25 14.49 33.23 23.92
N PHE A 26 14.16 32.36 24.87
CA PHE A 26 13.81 32.77 26.24
C PHE A 26 14.43 31.78 27.22
N SER A 27 15.30 32.30 28.09
CA SER A 27 15.81 31.60 29.26
C SER A 27 14.72 31.59 30.33
N PHE A 28 14.32 30.41 30.81
CA PHE A 28 13.56 30.28 32.05
C PHE A 28 13.97 29.00 32.78
N SER A 29 14.33 29.16 34.06
CA SER A 29 14.47 28.08 35.03
C SER A 29 13.17 27.28 35.10
N PHE A 30 13.23 25.99 34.81
CA PHE A 30 12.05 25.12 34.80
C PHE A 30 12.07 24.14 35.97
N SER A 31 11.11 24.36 36.86
CA SER A 31 10.72 23.42 37.91
C SER A 31 10.32 22.08 37.29
N TYR A 32 10.80 20.98 37.87
CA TYR A 32 10.64 19.57 37.47
C TYR A 32 9.18 19.08 37.27
N ARG A 33 8.18 19.93 37.49
CA ARG A 33 6.75 19.57 37.48
C ARG A 33 6.12 19.55 36.09
N CYS A 34 6.74 20.18 35.09
CA CYS A 34 6.19 20.23 33.73
C CYS A 34 6.71 19.12 32.80
N LEU A 35 7.87 18.51 33.13
CA LEU A 35 8.42 17.39 32.36
C LEU A 35 7.57 16.12 32.52
N ILE A 36 6.93 15.95 33.68
CA ILE A 36 6.02 14.83 33.99
C ILE A 36 4.77 14.90 33.10
N PHE A 37 4.15 16.08 32.99
CA PHE A 37 2.97 16.29 32.13
C PHE A 37 3.25 16.09 30.63
N TYR A 38 4.45 16.45 30.14
CA TYR A 38 4.80 16.30 28.73
C TYR A 38 4.98 14.82 28.34
N ASN A 39 5.64 14.03 29.20
CA ASN A 39 5.80 12.60 28.98
C ASN A 39 4.45 11.86 28.97
N ASP A 40 3.54 12.22 29.87
CA ASP A 40 2.20 11.61 29.94
C ASP A 40 1.37 11.93 28.69
N PHE A 41 1.48 13.14 28.13
CA PHE A 41 0.78 13.52 26.91
C PHE A 41 1.28 12.78 25.67
N SER A 42 2.61 12.68 25.49
CA SER A 42 3.19 11.93 24.38
C SER A 42 2.85 10.44 24.44
N VAL A 43 2.86 9.84 25.63
CA VAL A 43 2.44 8.45 25.84
C VAL A 43 0.95 8.27 25.54
N CYS A 44 0.10 9.23 25.93
CA CYS A 44 -1.33 9.20 25.63
C CYS A 44 -1.60 9.23 24.12
N ILE A 45 -0.99 10.18 23.37
CA ILE A 45 -1.10 10.25 21.91
C ILE A 45 -0.61 8.96 21.27
N PHE A 46 0.56 8.48 21.69
CA PHE A 46 1.15 7.26 21.17
C PHE A 46 0.20 6.06 21.31
N ASN A 47 -0.36 5.88 22.51
CA ASN A 47 -1.30 4.79 22.78
C ASN A 47 -2.58 4.92 21.94
N GLU A 48 -3.10 6.13 21.78
CA GLU A 48 -4.31 6.35 21.00
C GLU A 48 -4.10 6.09 19.50
N LEU A 49 -2.96 6.53 18.93
CA LEU A 49 -2.58 6.21 17.56
C LEU A 49 -2.40 4.70 17.35
N CYS A 50 -1.83 4.00 18.34
CA CYS A 50 -1.72 2.54 18.28
C CYS A 50 -3.10 1.88 18.23
N LYS A 51 -4.05 2.31 19.07
CA LYS A 51 -5.42 1.79 19.05
C LYS A 51 -6.12 2.08 17.71
N MET A 52 -5.92 3.25 17.13
CA MET A 52 -6.53 3.60 15.84
C MET A 52 -6.03 2.72 14.68
N LEU A 53 -4.80 2.22 14.77
CA LEU A 53 -4.20 1.32 13.76
C LEU A 53 -4.47 -0.16 14.04
N ASP A 54 -5.00 -0.50 15.21
CA ASP A 54 -5.41 -1.87 15.54
C ASP A 54 -6.92 -2.04 15.32
N PRO A 55 -7.36 -2.66 14.21
CA PRO A 55 -8.77 -2.90 13.97
C PRO A 55 -9.36 -4.05 14.82
N GLY A 56 -8.57 -4.68 15.71
CA GLY A 56 -9.00 -5.79 16.56
C GLY A 56 -9.35 -7.07 15.78
N LYS A 57 -8.90 -7.16 14.52
CA LYS A 57 -9.15 -8.31 13.64
C LYS A 57 -7.85 -9.02 13.30
N PRO A 58 -7.81 -10.37 13.35
CA PRO A 58 -6.66 -11.11 12.89
C PRO A 58 -6.44 -10.86 11.40
N SER A 59 -5.17 -10.78 11.00
CA SER A 59 -4.81 -10.67 9.60
C SER A 59 -5.19 -11.95 8.85
N LEU A 60 -5.72 -11.78 7.63
CA LEU A 60 -5.92 -12.89 6.70
C LEU A 60 -4.56 -13.32 6.16
N THR A 61 -3.88 -14.19 6.89
CA THR A 61 -2.62 -14.80 6.44
C THR A 61 -2.90 -16.04 5.60
N PRO A 62 -2.15 -16.26 4.51
CA PRO A 62 -2.15 -17.54 3.80
C PRO A 62 -1.94 -18.72 4.76
N LYS A 63 -2.70 -19.80 4.59
CA LYS A 63 -2.59 -21.01 5.42
C LYS A 63 -1.92 -22.13 4.63
N LYS A 64 -0.89 -22.77 5.21
CA LYS A 64 -0.24 -23.94 4.59
C LYS A 64 -1.23 -25.11 4.49
N GLY A 65 -1.11 -25.91 3.43
CA GLY A 65 -1.97 -27.07 3.18
C GLY A 65 -3.16 -26.82 2.24
N LYS A 66 -3.45 -25.55 1.89
CA LYS A 66 -4.41 -25.19 0.84
C LYS A 66 -3.85 -24.04 0.00
N THR A 67 -4.01 -24.11 -1.33
CA THR A 67 -3.63 -23.01 -2.21
C THR A 67 -4.39 -21.74 -1.81
N SER A 68 -3.64 -20.72 -1.39
CA SER A 68 -4.15 -19.41 -1.02
C SER A 68 -4.15 -18.50 -2.26
N ILE A 69 -5.26 -17.84 -2.53
CA ILE A 69 -5.38 -16.88 -3.64
C ILE A 69 -5.50 -15.48 -3.04
N VAL A 70 -4.60 -14.58 -3.45
CA VAL A 70 -4.56 -13.19 -2.98
C VAL A 70 -4.72 -12.26 -4.18
N VAL A 71 -5.73 -11.39 -4.14
CA VAL A 71 -6.00 -10.42 -5.20
C VAL A 71 -5.58 -9.04 -4.70
N PHE A 72 -4.69 -8.38 -5.44
CA PHE A 72 -4.24 -7.03 -5.13
C PHE A 72 -5.13 -6.02 -5.85
N VAL A 73 -5.82 -5.19 -5.06
CA VAL A 73 -6.67 -4.10 -5.55
C VAL A 73 -6.19 -2.77 -5.00
N GLY A 74 -6.49 -1.68 -5.70
CA GLY A 74 -6.09 -0.33 -5.30
C GLY A 74 -5.99 0.63 -6.49
N LEU A 75 -5.70 1.89 -6.19
CA LEU A 75 -5.64 2.97 -7.17
C LEU A 75 -4.50 2.82 -8.17
N GLN A 76 -4.57 3.55 -9.27
CA GLN A 76 -3.45 3.65 -10.20
C GLN A 76 -2.24 4.29 -9.50
N GLY A 77 -1.04 3.78 -9.77
CA GLY A 77 0.20 4.32 -9.19
C GLY A 77 0.45 3.97 -7.71
N SER A 78 -0.41 3.19 -7.05
CA SER A 78 -0.23 2.78 -5.64
C SER A 78 0.87 1.73 -5.40
N GLY A 79 1.52 1.25 -6.46
CA GLY A 79 2.62 0.27 -6.37
C GLY A 79 2.21 -1.20 -6.46
N LYS A 80 0.94 -1.53 -6.77
CA LYS A 80 0.41 -2.92 -6.81
C LYS A 80 1.35 -3.93 -7.48
N THR A 81 1.81 -3.66 -8.70
CA THR A 81 2.68 -4.58 -9.46
C THR A 81 4.01 -4.87 -8.77
N THR A 82 4.64 -3.83 -8.21
CA THR A 82 5.86 -3.98 -7.42
C THR A 82 5.56 -4.75 -6.13
N THR A 83 4.50 -4.39 -5.42
CA THR A 83 4.10 -5.03 -4.16
C THR A 83 3.71 -6.50 -4.33
N CYS A 84 3.06 -6.88 -5.43
CA CYS A 84 2.74 -8.27 -5.75
C CYS A 84 4.02 -9.12 -5.79
N THR A 85 5.06 -8.59 -6.45
CA THR A 85 6.34 -9.30 -6.55
C THR A 85 7.06 -9.35 -5.20
N LYS A 86 7.08 -8.24 -4.45
CA LYS A 86 7.67 -8.19 -3.10
C LYS A 86 7.00 -9.17 -2.14
N TYR A 87 5.67 -9.22 -2.16
CA TYR A 87 4.88 -10.13 -1.35
C TYR A 87 5.15 -11.59 -1.72
N ALA A 88 5.20 -11.89 -3.02
CA ALA A 88 5.58 -13.21 -3.51
C ALA A 88 6.99 -13.60 -3.04
N TYR A 89 7.97 -12.72 -3.23
CA TYR A 89 9.37 -12.95 -2.86
C TYR A 89 9.57 -13.13 -1.35
N TYR A 90 8.88 -12.34 -0.53
CA TYR A 90 8.87 -12.49 0.92
C TYR A 90 8.38 -13.88 1.33
N HIS A 91 7.28 -14.36 0.74
CA HIS A 91 6.74 -15.68 1.04
C HIS A 91 7.61 -16.81 0.48
N GLN A 92 8.25 -16.62 -0.68
CA GLN A 92 9.23 -17.56 -1.25
C GLN A 92 10.38 -17.82 -0.25
N LYS A 93 10.94 -16.76 0.35
CA LYS A 93 11.98 -16.88 1.39
C LYS A 93 11.52 -17.64 2.64
N LYS A 94 10.21 -17.70 2.88
CA LYS A 94 9.59 -18.46 3.98
C LYS A 94 9.16 -19.89 3.58
N GLY A 95 9.62 -20.36 2.43
CA GLY A 95 9.38 -21.72 1.94
C GLY A 95 8.00 -21.94 1.33
N TRP A 96 7.29 -20.87 0.95
CA TRP A 96 6.10 -20.98 0.10
C TRP A 96 6.52 -21.17 -1.37
N LYS A 97 5.59 -21.67 -2.18
CA LYS A 97 5.67 -21.76 -3.65
C LYS A 97 4.73 -20.72 -4.28
N PRO A 98 5.12 -19.43 -4.31
CA PRO A 98 4.30 -18.37 -4.86
C PRO A 98 4.28 -18.39 -6.39
N ALA A 99 3.21 -17.86 -6.97
CA ALA A 99 3.10 -17.57 -8.39
C ALA A 99 2.34 -16.26 -8.63
N LEU A 100 2.66 -15.59 -9.74
CA LEU A 100 2.12 -14.27 -10.11
C LEU A 100 1.22 -14.37 -11.34
N VAL A 101 0.05 -13.76 -11.28
CA VAL A 101 -0.92 -13.67 -12.38
C VAL A 101 -1.16 -12.20 -12.70
N ARG A 102 -0.93 -11.78 -13.95
CA ARG A 102 -1.24 -10.40 -14.40
C ARG A 102 -2.65 -10.31 -14.97
N ALA A 103 -3.56 -9.65 -14.26
CA ALA A 103 -4.93 -9.38 -14.71
C ALA A 103 -5.20 -7.89 -14.99
N ASP A 104 -4.16 -7.12 -15.36
CA ASP A 104 -4.31 -5.75 -15.87
C ASP A 104 -4.13 -5.77 -17.37
N THR A 105 -5.25 -5.67 -18.07
CA THR A 105 -5.33 -5.65 -19.52
C THR A 105 -5.41 -4.24 -20.09
N PHE A 106 -5.29 -3.20 -19.24
CA PHE A 106 -5.50 -1.81 -19.62
C PHE A 106 -4.20 -1.01 -19.72
N ARG A 107 -3.25 -1.21 -18.80
CA ARG A 107 -2.04 -0.39 -18.74
C ARG A 107 -0.95 -0.92 -19.69
N ALA A 108 -0.49 -0.08 -20.61
CA ALA A 108 0.63 -0.41 -21.48
C ALA A 108 1.90 -0.74 -20.68
N GLY A 109 2.62 -1.79 -21.08
CA GLY A 109 3.85 -2.26 -20.42
C GLY A 109 3.64 -2.93 -19.05
N ALA A 110 2.40 -3.03 -18.57
CA ALA A 110 2.08 -3.66 -17.29
C ALA A 110 2.40 -5.15 -17.25
N PHE A 111 2.22 -5.83 -18.39
CA PHE A 111 2.60 -7.23 -18.58
C PHE A 111 4.12 -7.38 -18.45
N ASP A 112 4.88 -6.62 -19.23
CA ASP A 112 6.34 -6.70 -19.27
C ASP A 112 6.96 -6.34 -17.93
N GLN A 113 6.39 -5.35 -17.22
CA GLN A 113 6.82 -4.97 -15.88
C GLN A 113 6.70 -6.15 -14.90
N LEU A 114 5.53 -6.79 -14.82
CA LEU A 114 5.36 -7.91 -13.87
C LEU A 114 6.19 -9.12 -14.29
N LYS A 115 6.29 -9.41 -15.60
CA LYS A 115 7.12 -10.49 -16.14
C LYS A 115 8.61 -10.29 -15.81
N HIS A 116 9.12 -9.07 -15.99
CA HIS A 116 10.50 -8.72 -15.65
C HIS A 116 10.76 -8.90 -14.15
N ASN A 117 9.88 -8.37 -13.30
CA ASN A 117 9.98 -8.49 -11.85
C ASN A 117 9.94 -9.95 -11.38
N ALA A 118 9.02 -10.75 -11.92
CA ALA A 118 8.88 -12.16 -11.61
C ALA A 118 10.11 -12.98 -12.03
N THR A 119 10.65 -12.70 -13.23
CA THR A 119 11.88 -13.33 -13.73
C THR A 119 13.07 -13.02 -12.80
N LYS A 120 13.24 -11.75 -12.41
CA LYS A 120 14.30 -11.32 -11.49
C LYS A 120 14.17 -12.00 -10.11
N ALA A 121 12.95 -12.20 -9.63
CA ALA A 121 12.67 -12.88 -8.37
C ALA A 121 12.66 -14.42 -8.49
N LYS A 122 12.78 -14.99 -9.70
CA LYS A 122 12.62 -16.43 -9.98
C LYS A 122 11.27 -16.97 -9.49
N ILE A 123 10.19 -16.24 -9.77
CA ILE A 123 8.82 -16.58 -9.40
C ILE A 123 8.03 -16.90 -10.67
N PRO A 124 7.29 -18.03 -10.73
CA PRO A 124 6.42 -18.35 -11.84
C PRO A 124 5.43 -17.23 -12.15
N PHE A 125 5.21 -16.98 -13.43
CA PHE A 125 4.40 -15.87 -13.93
C PHE A 125 3.43 -16.35 -15.02
N TYR A 126 2.20 -15.84 -14.97
CA TYR A 126 1.19 -16.03 -15.99
C TYR A 126 0.52 -14.70 -16.36
N GLY A 127 0.22 -14.53 -17.64
CA GLY A 127 -0.55 -13.43 -18.19
C GLY A 127 -0.69 -13.63 -19.70
N SER A 128 -1.38 -12.71 -20.37
CA SER A 128 -1.52 -12.71 -21.82
C SER A 128 -1.30 -11.33 -22.43
N TYR A 129 -0.69 -11.28 -23.63
CA TYR A 129 -0.62 -10.06 -24.45
C TYR A 129 -1.88 -9.86 -25.30
N THR A 130 -2.61 -10.93 -25.59
CA THR A 130 -3.71 -10.93 -26.57
C THR A 130 -5.09 -11.05 -25.91
N GLU A 131 -5.15 -11.67 -24.72
CA GLU A 131 -6.40 -11.76 -23.98
C GLU A 131 -6.70 -10.42 -23.30
N SER A 132 -7.93 -9.94 -23.48
CA SER A 132 -8.38 -8.64 -22.96
C SER A 132 -9.30 -8.79 -21.75
N ASP A 133 -9.86 -9.98 -21.52
CA ASP A 133 -10.69 -10.27 -20.35
C ASP A 133 -9.83 -10.59 -19.11
N PRO A 134 -9.79 -9.71 -18.09
CA PRO A 134 -9.00 -9.94 -16.89
C PRO A 134 -9.52 -11.12 -16.05
N VAL A 135 -10.81 -11.46 -16.13
CA VAL A 135 -11.39 -12.60 -15.39
C VAL A 135 -10.86 -13.90 -15.98
N LYS A 136 -10.88 -14.02 -17.31
CA LYS A 136 -10.34 -15.20 -18.00
C LYS A 136 -8.87 -15.42 -17.69
N ILE A 137 -8.05 -14.37 -17.75
CA ILE A 137 -6.62 -14.45 -17.40
C ILE A 137 -6.43 -14.87 -15.93
N ALA A 138 -7.23 -14.32 -15.01
CA ALA A 138 -7.15 -14.70 -13.60
C ALA A 138 -7.51 -16.18 -13.37
N VAL A 139 -8.57 -16.66 -13.99
CA VAL A 139 -9.03 -18.05 -13.87
C VAL A 139 -8.00 -19.03 -14.44
N GLU A 140 -7.55 -18.80 -15.67
CA GLU A 140 -6.56 -19.67 -16.33
C GLU A 140 -5.23 -19.71 -15.55
N GLY A 141 -4.77 -18.56 -15.06
CA GLY A 141 -3.57 -18.47 -14.22
C GLY A 141 -3.71 -19.23 -12.91
N VAL A 142 -4.86 -19.11 -12.23
CA VAL A 142 -5.14 -19.86 -11.00
C VAL A 142 -5.18 -21.37 -11.25
N GLU A 143 -5.85 -21.81 -12.31
CA GLU A 143 -5.94 -23.23 -12.67
C GLU A 143 -4.57 -23.82 -13.00
N ARG A 144 -3.76 -23.10 -13.78
CA ARG A 144 -2.39 -23.49 -14.10
C ARG A 144 -1.56 -23.68 -12.82
N PHE A 145 -1.52 -22.67 -11.95
CA PHE A 145 -0.66 -22.73 -10.77
C PHE A 145 -1.16 -23.69 -9.69
N LYS A 146 -2.46 -24.00 -9.65
CA LYS A 146 -2.97 -25.14 -8.87
C LYS A 146 -2.40 -26.47 -9.38
N LYS A 147 -2.37 -26.70 -10.69
CA LYS A 147 -1.79 -27.92 -11.30
C LYS A 147 -0.27 -28.01 -11.07
N GLU A 148 0.41 -26.87 -11.03
CA GLU A 148 1.85 -26.77 -10.72
C GLU A 148 2.15 -26.86 -9.21
N ASN A 149 1.14 -27.12 -8.35
CA ASN A 149 1.26 -27.23 -6.90
C ASN A 149 1.83 -25.97 -6.21
N CYS A 150 1.49 -24.78 -6.72
CA CYS A 150 1.71 -23.53 -6.03
C CYS A 150 0.74 -23.40 -4.84
N ASP A 151 1.26 -22.97 -3.69
CA ASP A 151 0.49 -22.81 -2.45
C ASP A 151 0.08 -21.36 -2.19
N LEU A 152 0.60 -20.41 -2.97
CA LEU A 152 0.25 -19.00 -2.94
C LEU A 152 0.15 -18.42 -4.37
N ILE A 153 -1.04 -17.99 -4.78
CA ILE A 153 -1.28 -17.40 -6.11
C ILE A 153 -1.68 -15.93 -5.92
N ILE A 154 -0.92 -15.03 -6.53
CA ILE A 154 -1.07 -13.58 -6.37
C ILE A 154 -1.53 -12.98 -7.69
N ILE A 155 -2.70 -12.35 -7.67
CA ILE A 155 -3.32 -11.73 -8.84
C ILE A 155 -3.13 -10.22 -8.76
N ASP A 156 -2.39 -9.66 -9.72
CA ASP A 156 -2.15 -8.22 -9.87
C ASP A 156 -3.18 -7.63 -10.84
N THR A 157 -4.12 -6.83 -10.33
CA THR A 157 -5.17 -6.21 -11.15
C THR A 157 -4.76 -4.83 -11.66
N SER A 158 -5.55 -4.29 -12.59
CA SER A 158 -5.44 -2.87 -12.98
C SER A 158 -5.78 -1.94 -11.80
N GLY A 159 -5.32 -0.70 -11.88
CA GLY A 159 -5.82 0.36 -11.00
C GLY A 159 -7.23 0.77 -11.39
N ARG A 160 -8.10 1.06 -10.42
CA ARG A 160 -9.40 1.67 -10.73
C ARG A 160 -9.20 3.10 -11.22
N HIS A 161 -9.32 3.32 -12.53
CA HIS A 161 -9.29 4.64 -13.18
C HIS A 161 -10.71 5.26 -13.35
N LYS A 162 -11.78 4.45 -13.39
CA LYS A 162 -13.10 4.90 -13.87
C LYS A 162 -13.96 5.76 -12.92
N GLN A 163 -13.58 5.89 -11.65
CA GLN A 163 -14.21 6.87 -10.74
C GLN A 163 -13.40 8.16 -10.62
N GLU A 164 -12.22 8.21 -11.25
CA GLU A 164 -11.30 9.34 -11.10
C GLU A 164 -11.78 10.56 -11.88
N ALA A 165 -12.29 10.47 -13.11
CA ALA A 165 -12.66 11.67 -13.88
C ALA A 165 -13.71 12.55 -13.18
N THR A 166 -14.81 11.95 -12.70
CA THR A 166 -15.88 12.68 -12.02
C THR A 166 -15.50 13.14 -10.61
N LEU A 167 -14.57 12.44 -9.95
CA LEU A 167 -14.05 12.82 -8.63
C LEU A 167 -12.98 13.90 -8.73
N PHE A 168 -12.12 13.86 -9.76
CA PHE A 168 -11.10 14.89 -10.05
C PHE A 168 -11.72 16.21 -10.50
N GLU A 169 -12.82 16.17 -11.27
CA GLU A 169 -13.61 17.38 -11.57
C GLU A 169 -14.20 17.98 -10.29
N LYS A 170 -14.78 17.15 -9.41
CA LYS A 170 -15.26 17.61 -8.09
C LYS A 170 -14.12 18.07 -7.16
N MET A 171 -12.91 17.50 -7.27
CA MET A 171 -11.75 17.90 -6.45
C MET A 171 -11.07 19.19 -6.94
N ARG A 172 -11.35 19.66 -8.17
CA ARG A 172 -10.84 20.94 -8.69
C ARG A 172 -11.50 22.15 -8.03
N ASP A 173 -12.76 22.03 -7.62
CA ASP A 173 -13.56 23.12 -7.06
C ASP A 173 -13.56 23.19 -5.51
N PHE A 174 -12.95 22.21 -4.84
CA PHE A 174 -12.90 22.16 -3.37
C PHE A 174 -11.49 22.48 -2.84
N PRO A 175 -11.35 23.35 -1.81
CA PRO A 175 -10.04 23.73 -1.30
C PRO A 175 -9.33 22.50 -0.71
N LYS A 176 -8.21 22.11 -1.35
CA LYS A 176 -7.17 21.19 -0.86
C LYS A 176 -7.70 20.17 0.16
N GLN A 177 -8.46 19.18 -0.31
CA GLN A 177 -8.85 18.07 0.56
C GLN A 177 -7.61 17.49 1.23
N CYS A 178 -7.76 17.25 2.52
CA CYS A 178 -6.74 16.64 3.32
C CYS A 178 -6.36 15.28 2.70
N ILE A 179 -5.10 14.95 2.46
CA ILE A 179 -4.72 13.66 1.84
C ILE A 179 -5.20 12.46 2.67
N GLY A 180 -5.39 12.65 4.00
CA GLY A 180 -6.09 11.68 4.83
C GLY A 180 -7.57 11.49 4.49
N GLN A 181 -8.29 12.55 4.07
CA GLN A 181 -9.70 12.48 3.71
C GLN A 181 -9.91 11.77 2.37
N ALA A 182 -9.11 12.13 1.36
CA ALA A 182 -9.15 11.45 0.06
C ALA A 182 -8.85 9.94 0.18
N ALA A 183 -7.86 9.58 1.01
CA ALA A 183 -7.53 8.19 1.29
C ALA A 183 -8.67 7.44 1.99
N PHE A 184 -9.40 8.10 2.91
CA PHE A 184 -10.57 7.51 3.57
C PHE A 184 -11.68 7.21 2.57
N ASP A 185 -12.07 8.20 1.76
CA ASP A 185 -13.19 8.06 0.80
C ASP A 185 -12.90 6.97 -0.23
N GLN A 186 -11.66 6.92 -0.73
CA GLN A 186 -11.21 5.88 -1.67
C GLN A 186 -11.25 4.49 -1.03
N ALA A 187 -10.71 4.35 0.18
CA ALA A 187 -10.70 3.09 0.91
C ALA A 187 -12.12 2.60 1.25
N GLN A 188 -13.02 3.53 1.58
CA GLN A 188 -14.44 3.24 1.81
C GLN A 188 -15.13 2.73 0.54
N ALA A 189 -14.89 3.38 -0.61
CA ALA A 189 -15.43 2.93 -1.91
C ALA A 189 -14.94 1.52 -2.29
N PHE A 190 -13.67 1.20 -2.01
CA PHE A 190 -13.16 -0.16 -2.20
C PHE A 190 -13.81 -1.16 -1.26
N LYS A 191 -14.00 -0.80 0.02
CA LYS A 191 -14.65 -1.68 1.01
C LYS A 191 -16.09 -2.00 0.66
N GLN A 192 -16.83 -1.02 0.12
CA GLN A 192 -18.21 -1.21 -0.34
C GLN A 192 -18.28 -2.11 -1.58
N SER A 193 -17.27 -2.03 -2.46
CA SER A 193 -17.23 -2.82 -3.69
C SER A 193 -16.71 -4.24 -3.49
N ALA A 194 -15.86 -4.47 -2.49
CA ALA A 194 -15.19 -5.75 -2.27
C ALA A 194 -14.80 -5.94 -0.80
N ALA A 195 -14.83 -7.19 -0.34
CA ALA A 195 -14.37 -7.56 1.00
C ALA A 195 -12.84 -7.44 1.10
N VAL A 196 -12.36 -6.26 1.52
CA VAL A 196 -10.92 -6.03 1.78
C VAL A 196 -10.52 -6.77 3.06
N GLY A 197 -9.60 -7.74 2.94
CA GLY A 197 -9.14 -8.57 4.05
C GLY A 197 -7.93 -8.03 4.81
N ALA A 198 -7.04 -7.30 4.13
CA ALA A 198 -5.84 -6.72 4.70
C ALA A 198 -5.38 -5.52 3.88
N VAL A 199 -4.51 -4.69 4.47
CA VAL A 199 -3.97 -3.47 3.87
C VAL A 199 -2.45 -3.57 3.79
N ILE A 200 -1.87 -3.10 2.69
CA ILE A 200 -0.43 -2.92 2.56
C ILE A 200 -0.18 -1.45 2.28
N VAL A 201 0.71 -0.82 3.05
CA VAL A 201 1.08 0.59 2.88
C VAL A 201 2.38 0.64 2.10
N THR A 202 2.43 1.40 1.00
CA THR A 202 3.61 1.49 0.14
C THR A 202 4.22 2.89 0.18
N LYS A 203 5.41 3.05 -0.40
CA LYS A 203 6.12 4.33 -0.52
C LYS A 203 6.45 4.99 0.83
N MET A 204 6.76 4.17 1.84
CA MET A 204 7.12 4.62 3.19
C MET A 204 8.58 5.10 3.31
N ASP A 205 9.33 5.10 2.21
CA ASP A 205 10.67 5.66 2.04
C ASP A 205 10.69 7.18 1.81
N GLY A 206 9.55 7.77 1.45
CA GLY A 206 9.43 9.21 1.26
C GLY A 206 9.19 9.98 2.58
N HIS A 207 9.04 11.30 2.47
CA HIS A 207 8.66 12.18 3.60
C HIS A 207 7.20 11.99 4.10
N ALA A 208 6.51 10.93 3.65
CA ALA A 208 5.10 10.71 3.94
C ALA A 208 4.95 10.16 5.37
N LYS A 209 4.38 10.97 6.27
CA LYS A 209 4.20 10.66 7.69
C LYS A 209 3.04 9.68 7.98
N GLY A 210 2.84 8.64 7.18
CA GLY A 210 1.94 7.51 7.49
C GLY A 210 0.44 7.80 7.73
N GLY A 211 -0.04 9.06 7.71
CA GLY A 211 -1.42 9.42 8.05
C GLY A 211 -2.49 8.79 7.14
N GLY A 212 -2.14 8.43 5.91
CA GLY A 212 -3.02 7.66 5.03
C GLY A 212 -3.34 6.26 5.57
N ALA A 213 -2.42 5.64 6.32
CA ALA A 213 -2.65 4.32 6.92
C ALA A 213 -3.77 4.38 7.96
N LEU A 214 -3.79 5.42 8.81
CA LEU A 214 -4.85 5.65 9.79
C LEU A 214 -6.22 5.76 9.10
N SER A 215 -6.31 6.55 8.03
CA SER A 215 -7.54 6.71 7.25
C SER A 215 -8.02 5.40 6.62
N VAL A 216 -7.11 4.62 6.03
CA VAL A 216 -7.45 3.36 5.37
C VAL A 216 -7.90 2.31 6.39
N VAL A 217 -7.25 2.21 7.55
CA VAL A 217 -7.69 1.32 8.63
C VAL A 217 -9.05 1.75 9.17
N ALA A 218 -9.24 3.06 9.39
CA ALA A 218 -10.52 3.61 9.85
C ALA A 218 -11.67 3.29 8.89
N ALA A 219 -11.44 3.40 7.58
CA ALA A 219 -12.43 3.16 6.52
C ALA A 219 -12.71 1.66 6.28
N THR A 220 -11.65 0.85 6.17
CA THR A 220 -11.78 -0.57 5.78
C THR A 220 -12.05 -1.51 6.95
N LYS A 221 -11.67 -1.08 8.17
CA LYS A 221 -11.61 -1.92 9.38
C LYS A 221 -10.82 -3.21 9.12
N SER A 222 -9.74 -3.10 8.36
CA SER A 222 -8.88 -4.22 7.95
C SER A 222 -7.44 -3.95 8.42
N PRO A 223 -6.72 -4.98 8.90
CA PRO A 223 -5.39 -4.80 9.46
C PRO A 223 -4.36 -4.49 8.39
N VAL A 224 -3.41 -3.61 8.72
CA VAL A 224 -2.20 -3.43 7.92
C VAL A 224 -1.27 -4.62 8.20
N ILE A 225 -0.76 -5.25 7.14
CA ILE A 225 0.06 -6.46 7.24
C ILE A 225 1.51 -6.25 6.78
N PHE A 226 1.75 -5.31 5.88
CA PHE A 226 3.08 -5.00 5.37
C PHE A 226 3.22 -3.51 5.07
N ILE A 227 4.49 -3.06 5.09
CA ILE A 227 4.92 -1.77 4.59
C ILE A 227 5.99 -1.94 3.51
N GLY A 228 5.86 -1.19 2.41
CA GLY A 228 6.90 -1.07 1.39
C GLY A 228 7.74 0.18 1.63
N THR A 229 9.03 -0.01 1.87
CA THR A 229 10.00 1.01 2.27
C THR A 229 11.01 1.35 1.17
N GLY A 230 10.60 1.22 -0.10
CA GLY A 230 11.41 1.55 -1.27
C GLY A 230 11.02 0.75 -2.51
N GLU A 231 11.91 0.69 -3.49
CA GLU A 231 11.69 0.07 -4.82
C GLU A 231 12.36 -1.31 -4.95
N HIS A 232 13.39 -1.60 -4.14
CA HIS A 232 14.11 -2.88 -4.17
C HIS A 232 13.28 -4.02 -3.54
N MET A 233 13.53 -5.25 -3.96
CA MET A 233 12.67 -6.41 -3.64
C MET A 233 12.63 -6.76 -2.14
N ASP A 234 13.70 -6.41 -1.44
CA ASP A 234 13.94 -6.60 -0.02
C ASP A 234 13.43 -5.44 0.87
N GLU A 235 13.08 -4.30 0.26
CA GLU A 235 12.44 -3.16 0.96
C GLU A 235 10.94 -3.41 1.14
N PHE A 236 10.63 -4.46 1.91
CA PHE A 236 9.29 -4.93 2.22
C PHE A 236 9.25 -5.56 3.61
N GLU A 237 8.63 -4.85 4.56
CA GLU A 237 8.66 -5.18 5.99
C GLU A 237 7.27 -5.59 6.49
N VAL A 238 7.23 -6.49 7.47
CA VAL A 238 5.98 -6.79 8.20
C VAL A 238 5.59 -5.54 8.96
N PHE A 239 4.31 -5.18 8.89
CA PHE A 239 3.81 -4.04 9.65
C PHE A 239 3.74 -4.39 11.14
N ASP A 240 4.30 -3.50 11.95
CA ASP A 240 4.11 -3.47 13.40
C ASP A 240 3.67 -2.05 13.79
N VAL A 241 2.58 -1.98 14.55
CA VAL A 241 1.96 -0.73 14.98
C VAL A 241 2.94 0.12 15.80
N GLN A 242 3.72 -0.50 16.70
CA GLN A 242 4.55 0.24 17.66
C GLN A 242 5.72 0.95 16.96
N PRO A 243 6.57 0.28 16.16
CA PRO A 243 7.59 0.94 15.36
C PRO A 243 7.00 1.94 14.37
N PHE A 244 5.84 1.64 13.77
CA PHE A 244 5.20 2.54 12.83
C PHE A 244 4.81 3.86 13.49
N VAL A 245 4.10 3.82 14.63
CA VAL A 245 3.67 5.03 15.35
C VAL A 245 4.87 5.82 15.89
N ARG A 246 5.96 5.16 16.29
CA ARG A 246 7.20 5.86 16.69
C ARG A 246 7.88 6.63 15.56
N ARG A 247 7.63 6.26 14.30
CA ARG A 247 8.17 6.94 13.10
C ARG A 247 7.31 8.13 12.64
N LEU A 248 6.08 8.27 13.14
CA LEU A 248 5.14 9.37 12.79
C LEU A 248 5.53 10.69 13.46
#